data_AF-A0A9P4WIJ7-F1
#
_entry.id   AF-A0A9P4WIJ7-F1
#
_cell.length_a   1.000
_cell.length_b   1.000
_cell.length_c   1.000
_cell.angle_alpha   90.00
_cell.angle_beta   90.00
_cell.angle_gamma   90.00
#
_symmetry.space_group_name_H-M   'P 1'
#
loop_
_entity.id
_entity.type
_entity.pdbx_description
1 polymer ?
#
loop_
_entity_poly.entity_id
_entity_poly.type
_entity_poly.pdbx_seq_one_letter_code
_entity_poly.pdbx_strand_id
1 'polypeptide(L)'
;MTIPMGFGAQIKALQEAQREQADRINALERENAALKRSQQPSPDLFARIEALEAHNAHLTARRKEAVAQLLNLRTLHQESANAFLVRATDIEDDDLEGMLGVYGTSMTTVLNQHQRALGQMRMNGHMNAPLAYGIAAGGPAGVPHAAGCYPVSYAYPPTYNQTGYCHAHSQPYPCRVCGQ
;
A
#
# COMPACT_ATOMS: atom_id res chain seq x y z
N MET A 1 -38.49 -67.43 17.88
CA MET A 1 -38.47 -68.55 16.91
C MET A 1 -38.28 -67.97 15.52
N THR A 2 -37.07 -68.07 14.97
CA THR A 2 -36.77 -67.64 13.60
C THR A 2 -37.19 -68.76 12.65
N ILE A 3 -38.19 -68.49 11.81
CA ILE A 3 -38.64 -69.44 10.78
C ILE A 3 -37.48 -69.62 9.79
N PRO A 4 -37.07 -70.86 9.45
CA PRO A 4 -35.97 -71.08 8.53
C PRO A 4 -36.36 -70.54 7.16
N MET A 5 -35.67 -69.48 6.73
CA MET A 5 -35.86 -68.92 5.40
C MET A 5 -35.50 -69.96 4.35
N GLY A 6 -36.40 -70.20 3.39
CA GLY A 6 -36.09 -71.02 2.22
C GLY A 6 -34.91 -70.42 1.43
N PHE A 7 -34.16 -71.26 0.72
CA PHE A 7 -32.92 -70.89 0.02
C PHE A 7 -33.06 -69.63 -0.86
N GLY A 8 -34.19 -69.48 -1.57
CA GLY A 8 -34.47 -68.30 -2.38
C GLY A 8 -34.66 -67.00 -1.58
N ALA A 9 -35.22 -67.08 -0.37
CA ALA A 9 -35.35 -65.92 0.52
C ALA A 9 -33.99 -65.51 1.11
N GLN A 10 -33.09 -66.48 1.37
CA GLN A 10 -31.72 -66.19 1.79
C GLN A 10 -30.91 -65.49 0.70
N ILE A 11 -31.03 -65.92 -0.56
CA ILE A 11 -30.37 -65.25 -1.70
C ILE A 11 -30.86 -63.82 -1.85
N LYS A 12 -32.17 -63.58 -1.75
CA LYS A 12 -32.74 -62.24 -1.87
C LYS A 12 -32.27 -61.31 -0.74
N ALA A 13 -32.23 -61.81 0.49
CA ALA A 13 -31.71 -61.06 1.64
C ALA A 13 -30.21 -60.73 1.49
N LEU A 14 -29.41 -61.66 0.96
CA LEU A 14 -28.00 -61.41 0.64
C LEU A 14 -27.84 -60.34 -0.46
N GLN A 15 -28.71 -60.36 -1.47
CA GLN A 15 -28.67 -59.41 -2.58
C GLN A 15 -29.08 -57.99 -2.14
N GLU A 16 -30.07 -57.88 -1.24
CA GLU A 16 -30.44 -56.62 -0.58
C GLU A 16 -29.31 -56.11 0.32
N ALA A 17 -28.70 -56.97 1.14
CA ALA A 17 -27.56 -56.59 1.97
C ALA A 17 -26.34 -56.15 1.14
N GLN A 18 -26.08 -56.80 0.00
CA GLN A 18 -25.03 -56.39 -0.94
C GLN A 18 -25.32 -55.03 -1.58
N ARG A 19 -26.58 -54.76 -1.95
CA ARG A 19 -26.98 -53.43 -2.46
C ARG A 19 -26.79 -52.35 -1.41
N GLU A 20 -27.25 -52.61 -0.19
CA GLU A 20 -27.12 -51.67 0.92
C GLU A 20 -25.64 -51.39 1.26
N GLN A 21 -24.80 -52.42 1.25
CA GLN A 21 -23.35 -52.25 1.39
C GLN A 21 -22.73 -51.45 0.25
N ALA A 22 -23.12 -51.71 -1.00
CA ALA A 22 -22.62 -50.97 -2.17
C ALA A 22 -23.00 -49.48 -2.08
N ASP A 23 -24.24 -49.16 -1.69
CA ASP A 23 -24.70 -47.79 -1.50
C ASP A 23 -23.93 -47.09 -0.37
N ARG A 24 -23.65 -47.80 0.73
CA ARG A 24 -22.86 -47.26 1.84
C ARG A 24 -21.41 -47.01 1.46
N ILE A 25 -20.80 -47.91 0.69
CA ILE A 25 -19.44 -47.73 0.15
C ILE A 25 -19.41 -46.50 -0.77
N ASN A 26 -20.37 -46.38 -1.69
CA ASN A 26 -20.47 -45.22 -2.58
C ASN A 26 -20.64 -43.90 -1.82
N ALA A 27 -21.43 -43.88 -0.75
CA ALA A 27 -21.60 -42.70 0.10
C ALA A 27 -20.28 -42.32 0.79
N LEU A 28 -19.61 -43.31 1.39
CA LEU A 28 -18.32 -43.11 2.06
C LEU A 28 -17.23 -42.65 1.09
N GLU A 29 -17.20 -43.17 -0.14
CA GLU A 29 -16.24 -42.72 -1.17
C GLU A 29 -16.46 -41.26 -1.57
N ARG A 30 -17.73 -40.82 -1.69
CA ARG A 30 -18.06 -39.42 -1.97
C ARG A 30 -17.64 -38.50 -0.82
N GLU A 31 -17.91 -38.90 0.42
CA GLU A 31 -17.48 -38.15 1.62
C GLU A 31 -15.95 -38.07 1.70
N ASN A 32 -15.25 -39.17 1.44
CA ASN A 32 -13.79 -39.20 1.45
C ASN A 32 -13.20 -38.32 0.32
N ALA A 33 -13.82 -38.31 -0.86
CA ALA A 33 -13.45 -37.42 -1.95
C ALA A 33 -13.75 -35.93 -1.64
N ALA A 34 -14.76 -35.64 -0.84
CA ALA A 34 -15.04 -34.28 -0.35
C ALA A 34 -14.00 -33.85 0.71
N LEU A 35 -13.69 -34.73 1.66
CA LEU A 35 -12.68 -34.48 2.70
C LEU A 35 -11.28 -34.27 2.11
N LYS A 36 -10.89 -35.06 1.11
CA LYS A 36 -9.61 -34.87 0.40
C LYS A 36 -9.53 -33.52 -0.31
N ARG A 37 -10.65 -33.03 -0.87
CA ARG A 37 -10.72 -31.71 -1.49
C ARG A 37 -10.67 -30.58 -0.45
N SER A 38 -11.28 -30.74 0.72
CA SER A 38 -11.20 -29.73 1.79
C SER A 38 -9.86 -29.71 2.52
N GLN A 39 -9.16 -30.84 2.58
CA GLN A 39 -7.83 -30.93 3.22
C GLN A 39 -6.70 -30.46 2.32
N GLN A 40 -6.91 -30.28 1.02
CA GLN A 40 -5.92 -29.64 0.17
C GLN A 40 -5.85 -28.16 0.55
N PRO A 41 -4.78 -27.71 1.22
CA PRO A 41 -4.66 -26.31 1.53
C PRO A 41 -4.58 -25.55 0.21
N SER A 42 -5.41 -24.53 0.05
CA SER A 42 -5.41 -23.74 -1.17
C SER A 42 -4.03 -23.09 -1.34
N PRO A 43 -3.27 -23.43 -2.39
CA PRO A 43 -1.92 -22.90 -2.60
C PRO A 43 -1.91 -21.36 -2.68
N ASP A 44 -3.05 -20.78 -3.07
CA ASP A 44 -3.31 -19.34 -3.10
C ASP A 44 -3.21 -18.66 -1.73
N LEU A 45 -3.67 -19.33 -0.65
CA LEU A 45 -3.56 -18.77 0.70
C LEU A 45 -2.11 -18.71 1.17
N PHE A 46 -1.30 -19.72 0.89
CA PHE A 46 0.12 -19.71 1.25
C PHE A 46 0.90 -18.66 0.48
N ALA A 47 0.68 -18.55 -0.84
CA ALA A 47 1.29 -17.51 -1.65
C ALA A 47 0.89 -16.10 -1.16
N ARG A 48 -0.38 -15.91 -0.77
CA ARG A 48 -0.86 -14.65 -0.20
C ARG A 48 -0.23 -14.33 1.16
N ILE A 49 -0.07 -15.32 2.03
CA ILE A 49 0.61 -15.16 3.32
C ILE A 49 2.06 -14.73 3.09
N GLU A 50 2.78 -15.42 2.22
CA GLU A 50 4.18 -15.11 1.89
C GLU A 50 4.33 -13.68 1.32
N ALA A 51 3.44 -13.28 0.41
CA ALA A 51 3.43 -11.93 -0.14
C ALA A 51 3.16 -10.85 0.93
N LEU A 52 2.24 -11.12 1.87
CA LEU A 52 1.94 -10.21 2.97
C LEU A 52 3.11 -10.11 3.97
N GLU A 53 3.79 -11.21 4.24
CA GLU A 53 4.99 -11.25 5.08
C GLU A 53 6.14 -10.45 4.46
N ALA A 54 6.40 -10.64 3.16
CA ALA A 54 7.40 -9.87 2.43
C ALA A 54 7.07 -8.37 2.42
N HIS A 55 5.80 -8.01 2.21
CA HIS A 55 5.37 -6.61 2.25
C HIS A 55 5.54 -5.99 3.64
N ASN A 56 5.21 -6.72 4.72
CA ASN A 56 5.44 -6.25 6.08
C ASN A 56 6.92 -6.07 6.41
N ALA A 57 7.79 -6.98 5.94
CA ALA A 57 9.23 -6.84 6.09
C ALA A 57 9.75 -5.57 5.39
N HIS A 58 9.29 -5.32 4.17
CA HIS A 58 9.63 -4.10 3.42
C HIS A 58 9.17 -2.82 4.14
N LEU A 59 7.91 -2.76 4.60
CA LEU A 59 7.41 -1.60 5.35
C LEU A 59 8.19 -1.36 6.64
N THR A 60 8.59 -2.43 7.33
CA THR A 60 9.40 -2.33 8.54
C THR A 60 10.79 -1.77 8.24
N ALA A 61 11.42 -2.22 7.15
CA ALA A 61 12.70 -1.67 6.69
C ALA A 61 12.59 -0.18 6.36
N ARG A 62 11.55 0.22 5.62
CA ARG A 62 11.27 1.63 5.29
C ARG A 62 11.05 2.50 6.52
N ARG A 63 10.34 2.00 7.54
CA ARG A 63 10.17 2.71 8.81
C ARG A 63 11.50 2.92 9.53
N LYS A 64 12.35 1.89 9.60
CA LYS A 64 13.68 1.98 10.21
C LYS A 64 14.56 2.99 9.47
N GLU A 65 14.54 2.97 8.14
CA GLU A 65 15.26 3.92 7.29
C GLU A 65 14.79 5.37 7.56
N ALA A 66 13.47 5.60 7.57
CA ALA A 66 12.90 6.92 7.84
C ALA A 66 13.29 7.44 9.25
N VAL A 67 13.26 6.57 10.26
CA VAL A 67 13.69 6.94 11.62
C VAL A 67 15.18 7.30 11.65
N ALA A 68 16.04 6.52 10.98
CA ALA A 68 17.46 6.83 10.88
C ALA A 68 17.72 8.17 10.17
N GLN A 69 16.98 8.45 9.09
CA GLN A 69 17.05 9.74 8.39
C GLN A 69 16.63 10.90 9.30
N LEU A 70 15.54 10.75 10.06
CA LEU A 70 15.09 11.78 11.01
C LEU A 70 16.10 12.02 12.15
N LEU A 71 16.72 10.96 12.66
CA LEU A 71 17.77 11.08 13.68
C LEU A 71 18.99 11.82 13.13
N ASN A 72 19.44 11.48 11.91
CA ASN A 72 20.54 12.18 11.25
C ASN A 72 20.21 13.65 10.96
N LEU A 73 18.96 13.95 10.57
CA LEU A 73 18.53 15.34 10.38
C LEU A 73 18.55 16.12 11.70
N ARG A 74 18.13 15.50 12.81
CA ARG A 74 18.17 16.12 14.13
C ARG A 74 19.61 16.45 14.55
N THR A 75 20.57 15.53 14.35
CA THR A 75 21.97 15.79 14.71
C THR A 75 22.56 16.90 13.85
N LEU A 76 22.32 16.88 12.54
CA LEU A 76 22.77 17.95 11.63
C LEU A 76 22.16 19.31 11.99
N HIS A 77 20.88 19.35 12.37
CA HIS A 77 20.23 20.56 12.86
C HIS A 77 20.89 21.07 14.14
N GLN A 78 21.16 20.19 15.09
CA GLN A 78 21.82 20.57 16.33
C GLN A 78 23.25 21.09 16.09
N GLU A 79 24.02 20.42 15.22
CA GLU A 79 25.37 20.86 14.83
C GLU A 79 25.33 22.23 14.13
N SER A 80 24.37 22.43 13.22
CA SER A 80 24.22 23.72 12.54
C SER A 80 23.84 24.84 13.53
N ALA A 81 22.91 24.58 14.45
CA ALA A 81 22.52 25.54 15.49
C ALA A 81 23.69 25.90 16.39
N ASN A 82 24.48 24.92 16.82
CA ASN A 82 25.69 25.14 17.60
C ASN A 82 26.72 25.98 16.82
N ALA A 83 26.93 25.69 15.54
CA ALA A 83 27.84 26.46 14.69
C ALA A 83 27.38 27.92 14.51
N PHE A 84 26.07 28.15 14.38
CA PHE A 84 25.51 29.51 14.34
C PHE A 84 25.67 30.24 15.68
N LEU A 85 25.43 29.55 16.80
CA LEU A 85 25.61 30.15 18.13
C LEU A 85 27.06 30.55 18.39
N VAL A 86 28.03 29.70 18.06
CA VAL A 86 29.46 30.02 18.19
C VAL A 86 29.85 31.22 17.31
N ARG A 87 29.35 31.26 16.06
CA ARG A 87 29.61 32.42 15.19
C ARG A 87 28.93 33.69 15.70
N ALA A 88 27.75 33.57 16.29
CA ALA A 88 27.04 34.71 16.85
C ALA A 88 27.73 35.28 18.10
N THR A 89 28.43 34.44 18.89
CA THR A 89 29.19 34.92 20.05
C THR A 89 30.48 35.66 19.68
N ASP A 90 30.98 35.46 18.47
CA ASP A 90 32.19 36.13 17.96
C ASP A 90 31.87 37.49 17.29
N ILE A 91 30.60 37.87 17.19
CA ILE A 91 30.15 39.13 16.59
C ILE A 91 30.10 40.20 17.69
N GLU A 92 30.78 41.32 17.46
CA GLU A 92 30.70 42.49 18.34
C GLU A 92 29.30 43.15 18.22
N ASP A 93 28.78 43.73 19.30
CA ASP A 93 27.42 44.31 19.34
C ASP A 93 27.21 45.43 18.30
N ASP A 94 28.29 46.05 17.81
CA ASP A 94 28.28 47.11 16.79
C ASP A 94 28.57 46.59 15.35
N ASP A 95 28.82 45.29 15.16
CA ASP A 95 29.08 44.69 13.84
C ASP A 95 27.78 44.27 13.12
N LEU A 96 27.13 45.27 12.53
CA LEU A 96 25.92 45.10 11.73
C LEU A 96 26.13 44.18 10.52
N GLU A 97 27.31 44.22 9.89
CA GLU A 97 27.62 43.42 8.70
C GLU A 97 27.74 41.93 9.07
N GLY A 98 28.41 41.62 10.18
CA GLY A 98 28.47 40.28 10.76
C GLY A 98 27.09 39.72 11.13
N MET A 99 26.25 40.53 11.80
CA MET A 99 24.88 40.14 12.15
C MET A 99 24.02 39.83 10.91
N LEU A 100 24.08 40.67 9.87
CA LEU A 100 23.37 40.45 8.61
C LEU A 100 23.88 39.21 7.87
N GLY A 101 25.19 38.93 7.94
CA GLY A 101 25.80 37.73 7.36
C GLY A 101 25.31 36.43 8.01
N VAL A 102 25.24 36.37 9.34
CA VAL A 102 24.70 35.20 10.07
C VAL A 102 23.20 35.03 9.79
N TYR A 103 22.43 36.13 9.75
CA TYR A 103 21.03 36.08 9.37
C TYR A 103 20.81 35.57 7.93
N GLY A 104 21.55 36.10 6.96
CA GLY A 104 21.44 35.67 5.56
C GLY A 104 21.83 34.20 5.34
N THR A 105 22.91 33.75 5.99
CA THR A 105 23.35 32.35 5.89
C THR A 105 22.37 31.39 6.55
N SER A 106 21.85 31.71 7.73
CA SER A 106 20.83 30.88 8.41
C SER A 106 19.55 30.75 7.55
N MET A 107 19.03 31.85 7.01
CA MET A 107 17.84 31.84 6.16
C MET A 107 18.04 31.02 4.87
N THR A 108 19.19 31.16 4.22
CA THR A 108 19.54 30.42 3.01
C THR A 108 19.65 28.91 3.27
N THR A 109 20.12 28.53 4.46
CA THR A 109 20.22 27.12 4.88
C THR A 109 18.84 26.50 5.04
N VAL A 110 17.91 27.22 5.70
CA VAL A 110 16.52 26.78 5.86
C VAL A 110 15.81 26.63 4.50
N LEU A 111 15.97 27.60 3.60
CA LEU A 111 15.36 27.57 2.27
C LEU A 111 15.88 26.40 1.42
N ASN A 112 17.19 26.17 1.39
CA ASN A 112 17.79 25.04 0.66
C ASN A 112 17.28 23.70 1.20
N GLN A 113 17.13 23.58 2.51
CA GLN A 113 16.60 22.37 3.11
C GLN A 113 15.13 22.14 2.73
N HIS A 114 14.30 23.18 2.77
CA HIS A 114 12.90 23.07 2.36
C HIS A 114 12.76 22.65 0.89
N GLN A 115 13.58 23.21 0.00
CA GLN A 115 13.61 22.84 -1.41
C GLN A 115 14.02 21.38 -1.63
N ARG A 116 15.03 20.88 -0.89
CA ARG A 116 15.44 19.47 -0.95
C ARG A 116 14.34 18.54 -0.44
N ALA A 117 13.68 18.89 0.67
CA ALA A 117 12.57 18.10 1.22
C ALA A 117 11.39 18.02 0.22
N LEU A 118 11.03 19.15 -0.41
CA LEU A 118 10.02 19.18 -1.47
C LEU A 118 10.43 18.36 -2.70
N GLY A 119 11.71 18.41 -3.09
CA GLY A 119 12.25 17.61 -4.20
C GLY A 119 12.19 16.10 -3.94
N GLN A 120 12.53 15.66 -2.74
CA GLN A 120 12.46 14.24 -2.35
C GLN A 120 11.02 13.71 -2.28
N MET A 121 10.06 14.55 -1.85
CA MET A 121 8.63 14.17 -1.90
C MET A 121 8.11 14.00 -3.33
N ARG A 122 8.66 14.73 -4.31
CA ARG A 122 8.33 14.55 -5.73
C ARG A 122 8.91 13.25 -6.31
N MET A 123 10.15 12.89 -5.98
CA MET A 123 10.78 11.67 -6.52
C MET A 123 10.18 10.37 -5.95
N ASN A 124 9.66 10.37 -4.73
CA ASN A 124 9.02 9.20 -4.12
C ASN A 124 7.55 8.97 -4.55
N GLY A 125 7.06 9.65 -5.58
CA GLY A 125 5.71 9.43 -6.15
C GLY A 125 4.54 9.87 -5.26
N HIS A 126 4.80 10.50 -4.11
CA HIS A 126 3.76 11.00 -3.20
C HIS A 126 3.16 12.34 -3.64
N MET A 127 3.75 12.99 -4.66
CA MET A 127 3.19 14.15 -5.35
C MET A 127 3.25 13.98 -6.87
N ASN A 128 2.69 12.89 -7.41
CA ASN A 128 2.22 12.89 -8.80
C ASN A 128 0.78 13.42 -8.87
N ALA A 129 0.62 14.66 -8.46
CA ALA A 129 -0.38 15.54 -9.04
C ALA A 129 0.41 16.76 -9.52
N PRO A 130 0.36 17.12 -10.81
CA PRO A 130 0.97 18.35 -11.24
C PRO A 130 0.21 19.46 -10.54
N LEU A 131 0.81 20.06 -9.51
CA LEU A 131 0.52 21.45 -9.15
C LEU A 131 1.04 22.30 -10.30
N ALA A 132 0.32 22.24 -11.43
CA ALA A 132 0.35 23.23 -12.46
C ALA A 132 -0.22 24.49 -11.83
N TYR A 133 0.67 25.32 -11.29
CA TYR A 133 0.39 26.72 -11.09
C TYR A 133 0.04 27.26 -12.47
N GLY A 134 -1.25 27.47 -12.71
CA GLY A 134 -1.78 27.97 -13.97
C GLY A 134 -1.27 29.38 -14.19
N ILE A 135 -0.17 29.51 -14.93
CA ILE A 135 0.08 30.70 -15.73
C ILE A 135 -0.59 30.42 -17.07
N ALA A 136 -1.73 31.07 -17.26
CA ALA A 136 -2.39 31.19 -18.54
C ALA A 136 -1.45 31.87 -19.54
N ALA A 137 -0.94 31.11 -20.50
CA ALA A 137 -0.40 31.64 -21.75
C ALA A 137 -0.68 30.60 -22.84
N GLY A 138 -1.55 30.98 -23.79
CA GLY A 138 -2.12 30.10 -24.80
C GLY A 138 -1.11 29.46 -25.75
N GLY A 139 -1.45 28.26 -26.21
CA GLY A 139 -0.80 27.59 -27.32
C GLY A 139 -1.56 26.32 -27.71
N PRO A 140 -1.90 26.09 -28.99
CA PRO A 140 -2.71 24.97 -29.44
C PRO A 140 -1.86 23.71 -29.74
N ALA A 141 -2.47 22.54 -29.52
CA ALA A 141 -2.26 21.25 -30.20
C ALA A 141 -0.81 20.69 -30.36
N GLY A 142 -0.57 19.50 -29.80
CA GLY A 142 0.51 18.60 -30.25
C GLY A 142 1.05 17.65 -29.18
N VAL A 143 0.62 16.38 -29.21
CA VAL A 143 1.17 15.22 -28.47
C VAL A 143 2.65 14.98 -28.86
N PRO A 144 3.55 14.30 -28.07
CA PRO A 144 3.40 12.86 -27.76
C PRO A 144 3.97 12.37 -26.40
N HIS A 145 3.35 11.31 -25.88
CA HIS A 145 3.95 10.17 -25.17
C HIS A 145 5.38 10.34 -24.60
N ALA A 146 5.47 10.57 -23.29
CA ALA A 146 6.64 10.16 -22.51
C ALA A 146 6.36 8.76 -21.94
N ALA A 147 7.11 7.78 -22.45
CA ALA A 147 7.09 6.39 -22.03
C ALA A 147 7.39 6.22 -20.54
N GLY A 148 6.55 5.44 -19.84
CA GLY A 148 6.84 5.01 -18.47
C GLY A 148 5.60 4.54 -17.70
N CYS A 149 5.42 3.22 -17.66
CA CYS A 149 4.56 2.45 -16.75
C CYS A 149 3.03 2.49 -16.97
N TYR A 150 2.47 1.28 -16.95
CA TYR A 150 1.08 0.88 -17.21
C TYR A 150 0.00 1.78 -16.58
N PRO A 151 -1.16 1.98 -17.24
CA PRO A 151 -2.28 2.64 -16.61
C PRO A 151 -2.83 1.73 -15.51
N VAL A 152 -2.59 2.10 -14.26
CA VAL A 152 -3.36 1.56 -13.13
C VAL A 152 -4.80 1.94 -13.41
N SER A 153 -5.62 0.96 -13.77
CA SER A 153 -7.06 1.13 -13.99
C SER A 153 -7.71 1.47 -12.64
N TYR A 154 -7.77 2.77 -12.34
CA TYR A 154 -8.44 3.28 -11.16
C TYR A 154 -9.95 3.13 -11.29
N ALA A 155 -10.61 2.67 -10.22
CA ALA A 155 -12.05 2.49 -10.15
C ALA A 155 -12.85 3.81 -10.16
N TYR A 156 -12.16 4.96 -10.02
CA TYR A 156 -12.78 6.28 -9.89
C TYR A 156 -12.28 7.26 -10.96
N PRO A 157 -13.10 8.25 -11.35
CA PRO A 157 -12.71 9.30 -12.29
C PRO A 157 -11.50 10.11 -11.79
N PRO A 158 -10.76 10.80 -12.68
CA PRO A 158 -9.54 11.56 -12.33
C PRO A 158 -9.74 12.67 -11.29
N THR A 159 -10.98 13.09 -11.05
CA THR A 159 -11.36 14.10 -10.05
C THR A 159 -11.42 13.53 -8.63
N TYR A 160 -11.19 12.23 -8.46
CA TYR A 160 -11.25 11.53 -7.18
C TYR A 160 -9.90 10.88 -6.88
N ASN A 161 -9.57 10.82 -5.58
CA ASN A 161 -8.40 10.13 -5.10
C ASN A 161 -8.61 8.60 -5.10
N GLN A 162 -7.53 7.87 -4.79
CA GLN A 162 -7.53 6.40 -4.78
C GLN A 162 -8.47 5.78 -3.73
N THR A 163 -8.91 6.56 -2.73
CA THR A 163 -9.86 6.13 -1.69
C THR A 163 -11.32 6.49 -2.01
N GLY A 164 -11.60 7.04 -3.19
CA GLY A 164 -12.94 7.37 -3.65
C GLY A 164 -13.48 8.72 -3.20
N TYR A 165 -12.62 9.66 -2.78
CA TYR A 165 -12.99 11.01 -2.35
C TYR A 165 -12.61 12.07 -3.40
N CYS A 166 -13.49 13.04 -3.60
CA CYS A 166 -13.27 14.15 -4.54
C CYS A 166 -12.12 15.06 -4.08
N HIS A 167 -11.22 15.44 -5.00
CA HIS A 167 -10.09 16.32 -4.70
C HIS A 167 -10.52 17.74 -4.29
N ALA A 168 -11.66 18.24 -4.77
CA ALA A 168 -12.11 19.60 -4.50
C ALA A 168 -12.86 19.74 -3.16
N HIS A 169 -13.64 18.72 -2.78
CA HIS A 169 -14.59 18.82 -1.66
C HIS A 169 -14.34 17.79 -0.57
N SER A 170 -13.39 16.87 -0.76
CA SER A 170 -13.09 15.78 0.17
C SER A 170 -14.35 14.97 0.56
N GLN A 171 -15.28 14.79 -0.40
CA GLN A 171 -16.51 14.01 -0.22
C GLN A 171 -16.45 12.69 -0.99
N PRO A 172 -17.09 11.61 -0.49
CA PRO A 172 -17.08 10.31 -1.14
C PRO A 172 -17.81 10.34 -2.49
N TYR A 173 -17.45 9.42 -3.38
CA TYR A 173 -18.06 9.25 -4.70
C TYR A 173 -19.52 8.75 -4.60
N PRO A 174 -20.47 9.34 -5.35
CA PRO A 174 -20.34 10.55 -6.17
C PRO A 174 -20.43 11.83 -5.32
N CYS A 175 -19.53 12.78 -5.58
CA CYS A 175 -19.53 14.07 -4.88
C CYS A 175 -20.78 14.87 -5.25
N ARG A 176 -21.60 15.20 -4.25
CA ARG A 176 -22.86 15.93 -4.43
C ARG A 176 -22.69 17.37 -4.92
N VAL A 177 -21.48 17.92 -4.80
CA VAL A 177 -21.15 19.29 -5.23
C VAL A 177 -20.65 19.32 -6.67
N CYS A 178 -19.94 18.28 -7.13
CA CYS A 178 -19.47 18.16 -8.51
C CYS A 178 -20.47 17.45 -9.44
N GLY A 179 -21.46 16.75 -8.87
CA GLY A 179 -22.45 15.93 -9.57
C GLY A 179 -23.85 16.54 -9.63
N GLN A 180 -23.96 17.87 -9.60
CA GLN A 180 -25.12 18.60 -10.14
C GLN A 180 -24.79 19.06 -11.56
#